data_AF-A0A3C0SBV7-F1
#
_entry.id   AF-A0A3C0SBV7-F1
#
_cell.length_a   1.000
_cell.length_b   1.000
_cell.length_c   1.000
_cell.angle_alpha   90.00
_cell.angle_beta   90.00
_cell.angle_gamma   90.00
#
_symmetry.space_group_name_H-M   'P 1'
#
loop_
_entity.id
_entity.type
_entity.pdbx_description
1 polymer ?
#
loop_
_entity_poly.entity_id
_entity_poly.type
_entity_poly.pdbx_seq_one_letter_code
_entity_poly.pdbx_strand_id
1 'polypeptide(L)'
;MKFVYITLQLALLTTWVTIAKAESSCIEWVSQLKSKKENVSFNGGMWGHFEKNPELRKKSTTALQLDSRINKIFFVLDHLCGTQNGIPLNDLALYIAYNLSSKSKKEFREELLVLGKTTKQINTWFEFYDYAQHQKSRTLQLSEIRTAINQSALLINRYAQLAEIISNGESPEQALHKTLTLSANIDQLLKEQPYLAQALEEFAHVPYWDINESSGGS
;
A
#
# COMPACT_ATOMS: atom_id res chain seq x y z
N MET A 1 -23.63 -40.70 -46.03
CA MET A 1 -23.43 -41.15 -44.62
C MET A 1 -22.10 -40.71 -44.00
N LYS A 2 -20.98 -40.63 -44.74
CA LYS A 2 -19.69 -40.15 -44.17
C LYS A 2 -19.64 -38.63 -43.87
N PHE A 3 -20.34 -37.80 -44.64
CA PHE A 3 -20.33 -36.33 -44.47
C PHE A 3 -21.11 -35.82 -43.23
N VAL A 4 -22.12 -36.58 -42.79
CA VAL A 4 -22.92 -36.24 -41.58
C VAL A 4 -22.13 -36.54 -40.30
N TYR A 5 -21.26 -37.55 -40.32
CA TYR A 5 -20.40 -37.87 -39.18
C TYR A 5 -19.28 -36.84 -38.96
N ILE A 6 -18.72 -36.30 -40.05
CA ILE A 6 -17.64 -35.29 -39.97
C ILE A 6 -18.19 -33.94 -39.46
N THR A 7 -19.42 -33.57 -39.84
CA THR A 7 -20.07 -32.34 -39.37
C THR A 7 -20.51 -32.44 -37.91
N LEU A 8 -20.91 -33.63 -37.43
CA LEU A 8 -21.25 -33.85 -36.02
C LEU A 8 -20.00 -33.83 -35.10
N GLN A 9 -18.85 -34.32 -35.58
CA GLN A 9 -17.59 -34.27 -34.83
C GLN A 9 -17.02 -32.84 -34.71
N LEU A 10 -17.21 -31.98 -35.72
CA LEU A 10 -16.79 -30.58 -35.66
C LEU A 10 -17.68 -29.73 -34.74
N ALA A 11 -18.98 -30.05 -34.64
CA ALA A 11 -19.93 -29.35 -33.77
C ALA A 11 -19.74 -29.68 -32.28
N LEU A 12 -19.21 -30.87 -31.96
CA LEU A 12 -18.92 -31.30 -30.58
C LEU A 12 -17.60 -30.74 -30.02
N LEU A 13 -16.73 -30.18 -30.87
CA LEU A 13 -15.44 -29.58 -30.47
C LEU A 13 -15.53 -28.07 -30.17
N THR A 14 -16.63 -27.41 -30.50
CA THR A 14 -16.79 -25.94 -30.30
C THR A 14 -17.61 -25.57 -29.06
N THR A 15 -18.28 -26.54 -28.44
CA THR A 15 -18.84 -26.36 -27.10
C THR A 15 -17.76 -26.72 -26.09
N TRP A 16 -17.63 -25.99 -24.99
CA TRP A 16 -16.63 -26.18 -23.91
C TRP A 16 -15.31 -25.40 -24.06
N VAL A 17 -15.31 -24.26 -24.76
CA VAL A 17 -14.45 -23.15 -24.31
C VAL A 17 -15.22 -22.40 -23.23
N THR A 18 -15.19 -22.91 -21.99
CA THR A 18 -15.48 -22.04 -20.86
C THR A 18 -14.38 -20.98 -20.84
N ILE A 19 -14.73 -19.74 -21.17
CA ILE A 19 -13.85 -18.60 -20.91
C ILE A 19 -13.73 -18.52 -19.39
N ALA A 20 -12.77 -19.23 -18.82
CA ALA A 20 -12.34 -19.01 -17.46
C ALA A 20 -11.71 -17.62 -17.46
N LYS A 21 -12.53 -16.61 -17.12
CA LYS A 21 -12.03 -15.27 -16.90
C LYS A 21 -11.13 -15.37 -15.68
N ALA A 22 -9.82 -15.33 -15.88
CA ALA A 22 -8.87 -15.31 -14.78
C ALA A 22 -9.30 -14.20 -13.83
N GLU A 23 -9.50 -14.54 -12.55
CA GLU A 23 -9.77 -13.53 -11.54
C GLU A 23 -8.57 -12.60 -11.52
N SER A 24 -8.81 -11.30 -11.75
CA SER A 24 -7.76 -10.29 -11.75
C SER A 24 -7.06 -10.29 -10.40
N SER A 25 -5.73 -10.23 -10.42
CA SER A 25 -4.93 -10.29 -9.19
C SER A 25 -5.21 -9.11 -8.25
N CYS A 26 -4.89 -9.26 -6.96
CA CYS A 26 -5.00 -8.19 -5.97
C CYS A 26 -4.31 -6.89 -6.45
N ILE A 27 -3.11 -7.03 -7.02
CA ILE A 27 -2.33 -5.91 -7.57
C ILE A 27 -3.06 -5.24 -8.74
N GLU A 28 -3.72 -6.00 -9.61
CA GLU A 28 -4.52 -5.42 -10.70
C GLU A 28 -5.71 -4.61 -10.17
N TRP A 29 -6.39 -5.04 -9.10
CA TRP A 29 -7.44 -4.24 -8.48
C TRP A 29 -6.92 -2.89 -7.98
N VAL A 30 -5.75 -2.87 -7.33
CA VAL A 30 -5.12 -1.64 -6.85
C VAL A 30 -4.65 -0.76 -8.02
N SER A 31 -4.10 -1.36 -9.08
CA SER A 31 -3.69 -0.65 -10.30
C SER A 31 -4.88 0.01 -11.01
N GLN A 32 -6.01 -0.70 -11.15
CA GLN A 32 -7.23 -0.13 -11.67
C GLN A 32 -7.71 1.05 -10.81
N LEU A 33 -7.56 0.96 -9.50
CA LEU A 33 -7.93 2.07 -8.61
C LEU A 33 -6.98 3.27 -8.74
N LYS A 34 -5.68 3.03 -8.94
CA LYS A 34 -4.68 4.09 -9.21
C LYS A 34 -5.04 4.89 -10.47
N SER A 35 -5.52 4.22 -11.53
CA SER A 35 -5.93 4.88 -12.78
C SER A 35 -7.00 5.97 -12.56
N LYS A 36 -7.88 5.79 -11.56
CA LYS A 36 -8.92 6.79 -11.23
C LYS A 36 -8.36 8.08 -10.63
N LYS A 37 -7.16 8.02 -10.06
CA LYS A 37 -6.43 9.19 -9.55
C LYS A 37 -5.61 9.88 -10.64
N GLU A 38 -5.22 9.19 -11.71
CA GLU A 38 -4.26 9.71 -12.69
C GLU A 38 -4.67 11.06 -13.29
N ASN A 39 -5.96 11.26 -13.59
CA ASN A 39 -6.45 12.56 -14.08
C ASN A 39 -6.24 13.70 -13.09
N VAL A 40 -6.41 13.45 -11.79
CA VAL A 40 -6.15 14.44 -10.73
C VAL A 40 -4.65 14.67 -10.59
N SER A 41 -3.85 13.61 -10.61
CA SER A 41 -2.39 13.68 -10.55
C SER A 41 -1.76 14.44 -11.71
N PHE A 42 -2.26 14.23 -12.95
CA PHE A 42 -1.83 14.96 -14.14
C PHE A 42 -2.01 16.48 -13.99
N ASN A 43 -3.02 16.89 -13.21
CA ASN A 43 -3.31 18.30 -12.91
C ASN A 43 -2.60 18.83 -11.65
N GLY A 44 -1.59 18.13 -11.14
CA GLY A 44 -0.82 18.53 -9.96
C GLY A 44 -1.42 18.09 -8.63
N GLY A 45 -2.33 17.11 -8.63
CA GLY A 45 -3.04 16.68 -7.43
C GLY A 45 -4.08 17.70 -6.95
N MET A 46 -4.71 17.45 -5.81
CA MET A 46 -5.65 18.41 -5.19
C MET A 46 -4.94 19.74 -4.90
N TRP A 47 -3.66 19.69 -4.54
CA TRP A 47 -2.83 20.88 -4.39
C TRP A 47 -2.87 21.77 -5.64
N GLY A 48 -2.67 21.20 -6.83
CA GLY A 48 -2.73 21.93 -8.08
C GLY A 48 -4.10 22.56 -8.37
N HIS A 49 -5.19 21.94 -7.92
CA HIS A 49 -6.53 22.54 -8.01
C HIS A 49 -6.71 23.74 -7.06
N PHE A 50 -6.16 23.66 -5.84
CA PHE A 50 -6.19 24.77 -4.88
C PHE A 50 -5.35 25.97 -5.35
N GLU A 51 -4.17 25.71 -5.94
CA GLU A 51 -3.26 26.77 -6.41
C GLU A 51 -3.87 27.68 -7.50
N LYS A 52 -4.82 27.16 -8.27
CA LYS A 52 -5.51 27.89 -9.35
C LYS A 52 -6.49 28.94 -8.85
N ASN A 53 -6.96 28.85 -7.59
CA ASN A 53 -7.89 29.81 -6.99
C ASN A 53 -7.18 30.65 -5.90
N PRO A 54 -7.19 32.01 -5.97
CA PRO A 54 -6.47 32.86 -5.03
C PRO A 54 -6.84 32.68 -3.54
N GLU A 55 -8.11 32.36 -3.25
CA GLU A 55 -8.57 32.14 -1.88
C GLU A 55 -8.16 30.76 -1.36
N LEU A 56 -8.32 29.73 -2.19
CA LEU A 56 -7.90 28.36 -1.87
C LEU A 56 -6.38 28.22 -1.77
N ARG A 57 -5.61 29.02 -2.52
CA ARG A 57 -4.13 29.03 -2.47
C ARG A 57 -3.59 29.21 -1.06
N LYS A 58 -4.27 30.01 -0.23
CA LYS A 58 -3.90 30.23 1.18
C LYS A 58 -4.08 28.97 2.04
N LYS A 59 -4.75 27.94 1.52
CA LYS A 59 -5.09 26.66 2.16
C LYS A 59 -4.47 25.47 1.43
N SER A 60 -3.56 25.67 0.48
CA SER A 60 -2.95 24.61 -0.32
C SER A 60 -2.26 23.52 0.50
N THR A 61 -1.77 23.82 1.70
CA THR A 61 -1.22 22.79 2.60
C THR A 61 -2.26 21.74 2.99
N THR A 62 -3.55 22.13 3.11
CA THR A 62 -4.65 21.19 3.38
C THR A 62 -4.87 20.25 2.21
N ALA A 63 -4.82 20.77 0.98
CA ALA A 63 -4.92 19.96 -0.24
C ALA A 63 -3.72 19.01 -0.40
N LEU A 64 -2.50 19.47 -0.14
CA LEU A 64 -1.29 18.63 -0.15
C LEU A 64 -1.37 17.50 0.88
N GLN A 65 -1.91 17.78 2.07
CA GLN A 65 -2.14 16.78 3.10
C GLN A 65 -3.18 15.73 2.70
N LEU A 66 -4.22 16.12 1.94
CA LEU A 66 -5.16 15.18 1.36
C LEU A 66 -4.48 14.30 0.28
N ASP A 67 -3.65 14.88 -0.58
CA ASP A 67 -2.87 14.13 -1.58
C ASP A 67 -1.96 13.08 -0.93
N SER A 68 -1.30 13.44 0.17
CA SER A 68 -0.47 12.53 0.98
C SER A 68 -1.29 11.38 1.56
N ARG A 69 -2.50 11.65 2.09
CA ARG A 69 -3.41 10.62 2.61
C ARG A 69 -3.86 9.64 1.53
N ILE A 70 -4.18 10.12 0.33
CA ILE A 70 -4.52 9.26 -0.80
C ILE A 70 -3.33 8.37 -1.20
N ASN A 71 -2.12 8.91 -1.23
CA ASN A 71 -0.92 8.12 -1.48
C ASN A 71 -0.71 7.04 -0.40
N LYS A 72 -0.96 7.40 0.87
CA LYS A 72 -0.87 6.45 1.98
C LYS A 72 -1.83 5.27 1.83
N ILE A 73 -3.06 5.49 1.35
CA ILE A 73 -3.98 4.38 1.01
C ILE A 73 -3.34 3.44 -0.01
N PHE A 74 -2.81 3.97 -1.11
CA PHE A 74 -2.20 3.12 -2.14
C PHE A 74 -0.98 2.35 -1.63
N PHE A 75 -0.12 2.98 -0.84
CA PHE A 75 1.03 2.32 -0.23
C PHE A 75 0.62 1.14 0.67
N VAL A 76 -0.42 1.34 1.48
CA VAL A 76 -0.99 0.30 2.34
C VAL A 76 -1.62 -0.83 1.52
N LEU A 77 -2.40 -0.51 0.48
CA LEU A 77 -3.02 -1.51 -0.38
C LEU A 77 -2.00 -2.33 -1.17
N ASP A 78 -0.95 -1.69 -1.72
CA ASP A 78 0.14 -2.36 -2.41
C ASP A 78 0.84 -3.36 -1.48
N HIS A 79 1.09 -2.96 -0.24
CA HIS A 79 1.70 -3.83 0.77
C HIS A 79 0.81 -5.02 1.13
N LEU A 80 -0.50 -4.81 1.33
CA LEU A 80 -1.43 -5.92 1.58
C LEU A 80 -1.43 -6.94 0.45
N CYS A 81 -1.47 -6.47 -0.80
CA CYS A 81 -1.42 -7.37 -1.96
C CYS A 81 -0.05 -8.05 -2.11
N GLY A 82 1.04 -7.32 -1.93
CA GLY A 82 2.41 -7.85 -2.10
C GLY A 82 2.82 -8.82 -0.99
N THR A 83 2.20 -8.74 0.18
CA THR A 83 2.53 -9.56 1.34
C THR A 83 1.44 -10.55 1.74
N GLN A 84 0.43 -10.78 0.89
CA GLN A 84 -0.73 -11.62 1.21
C GLN A 84 -0.34 -12.96 1.86
N ASN A 85 0.74 -13.60 1.40
CA ASN A 85 1.21 -14.90 1.87
C ASN A 85 2.46 -14.83 2.75
N GLY A 86 2.64 -13.73 3.46
CA GLY A 86 3.78 -13.49 4.35
C GLY A 86 4.56 -12.24 3.98
N ILE A 87 5.19 -11.65 5.00
CA ILE A 87 6.07 -10.49 4.81
C ILE A 87 7.52 -11.01 4.66
N PRO A 88 8.20 -10.78 3.53
CA PRO A 88 9.59 -11.15 3.39
C PRO A 88 10.46 -10.37 4.39
N LEU A 89 11.53 -10.99 4.87
CA LEU A 89 12.51 -10.30 5.70
C LEU A 89 13.14 -9.17 4.90
N ASN A 90 13.14 -7.97 5.45
CA ASN A 90 13.89 -6.86 4.88
C ASN A 90 15.39 -7.02 5.15
N ASP A 91 16.18 -6.13 4.57
CA ASP A 91 17.64 -6.16 4.67
C ASP A 91 18.17 -6.16 6.13
N LEU A 92 17.55 -5.38 7.02
CA LEU A 92 17.93 -5.40 8.45
C LEU A 92 17.66 -6.76 9.09
N ALA A 93 16.47 -7.32 8.87
CA ALA A 93 16.12 -8.63 9.41
C ALA A 93 17.00 -9.74 8.80
N LEU A 94 17.39 -9.63 7.53
CA LEU A 94 18.33 -10.53 6.87
C LEU A 94 19.75 -10.40 7.46
N TYR A 95 20.22 -9.19 7.71
CA TYR A 95 21.51 -8.93 8.35
C TYR A 95 21.58 -9.57 9.75
N ILE A 96 20.50 -9.44 10.52
CA ILE A 96 20.38 -10.07 11.84
C ILE A 96 20.32 -11.60 11.70
N ALA A 97 19.47 -12.12 10.81
CA ALA A 97 19.36 -13.56 10.56
C ALA A 97 20.71 -14.19 10.20
N TYR A 98 21.46 -13.54 9.30
CA TYR A 98 22.77 -13.99 8.86
C TYR A 98 23.76 -14.09 10.03
N ASN A 99 23.85 -13.05 10.87
CA ASN A 99 24.76 -13.07 12.01
C ASN A 99 24.33 -14.10 13.07
N LEU A 100 23.03 -14.22 13.35
CA LEU A 100 22.53 -15.21 14.31
C LEU A 100 22.63 -16.67 13.81
N SER A 101 22.88 -16.89 12.51
CA SER A 101 23.14 -18.24 11.98
C SER A 101 24.51 -18.79 12.38
N SER A 102 25.44 -17.91 12.78
CA SER A 102 26.84 -18.27 13.10
C SER A 102 27.32 -17.78 14.46
N LYS A 103 26.64 -16.80 15.06
CA LYS A 103 26.99 -16.19 16.36
C LYS A 103 25.81 -16.31 17.32
N SER A 104 26.08 -16.44 18.60
CA SER A 104 25.04 -16.29 19.63
C SER A 104 24.50 -14.85 19.65
N LYS A 105 23.26 -14.67 20.13
CA LYS A 105 22.66 -13.33 20.31
C LYS A 105 23.52 -12.43 21.21
N LYS A 106 24.26 -13.01 22.17
CA LYS A 106 25.18 -12.30 23.04
C LYS A 106 26.42 -11.81 22.27
N GLU A 107 27.09 -12.70 21.54
CA GLU A 107 28.29 -12.34 20.76
C GLU A 107 27.98 -11.25 19.72
N PHE A 108 26.88 -11.40 18.98
CA PHE A 108 26.50 -10.39 18.00
C PHE A 108 26.12 -9.05 18.63
N ARG A 109 25.53 -9.06 19.84
CA ARG A 109 25.28 -7.83 20.60
C ARG A 109 26.58 -7.10 20.94
N GLU A 110 27.59 -7.81 21.44
CA GLU A 110 28.89 -7.21 21.77
C GLU A 110 29.57 -6.63 20.51
N GLU A 111 29.47 -7.32 19.38
CA GLU A 111 29.97 -6.81 18.10
C GLU A 111 29.28 -5.50 17.69
N LEU A 112 27.95 -5.44 17.77
CA LEU A 112 27.21 -4.21 17.45
C LEU A 112 27.58 -3.05 18.37
N LEU A 113 27.87 -3.30 19.66
CA LEU A 113 28.36 -2.29 20.59
C LEU A 113 29.74 -1.76 20.17
N VAL A 114 30.65 -2.64 19.72
CA VAL A 114 31.97 -2.26 19.19
C VAL A 114 31.83 -1.44 17.91
N LEU A 115 30.82 -1.73 17.08
CA LEU A 115 30.44 -0.95 15.89
C LEU A 115 29.71 0.37 16.21
N GLY A 116 29.64 0.77 17.48
CA GLY A 116 29.08 2.05 17.91
C GLY A 116 27.56 2.09 18.01
N LYS A 117 26.86 0.94 17.93
CA LYS A 117 25.42 0.89 18.17
C LYS A 117 25.12 1.03 19.65
N THR A 118 24.08 1.80 19.97
CA THR A 118 23.61 1.89 21.35
C THR A 118 22.83 0.63 21.74
N THR A 119 22.86 0.29 23.04
CA THR A 119 22.03 -0.78 23.63
C THR A 119 20.56 -0.68 23.22
N LYS A 120 20.02 0.55 23.13
CA LYS A 120 18.64 0.81 22.72
C LYS A 120 18.41 0.41 21.26
N GLN A 121 19.27 0.85 20.34
CA GLN A 121 19.17 0.48 18.92
C GLN A 121 19.24 -1.04 18.74
N ILE A 122 20.19 -1.70 19.41
CA ILE A 122 20.34 -3.15 19.31
C ILE A 122 19.09 -3.89 19.82
N ASN A 123 18.49 -3.43 20.91
CA ASN A 123 17.23 -3.99 21.40
C ASN A 123 16.11 -3.83 20.38
N THR A 124 15.92 -2.62 19.85
CA THR A 124 14.91 -2.35 18.82
C THR A 124 15.12 -3.22 17.58
N TRP A 125 16.37 -3.41 17.15
CA TRP A 125 16.70 -4.27 16.01
C TRP A 125 16.34 -5.74 16.26
N PHE A 126 16.67 -6.28 17.44
CA PHE A 126 16.31 -7.65 17.78
C PHE A 126 14.80 -7.84 17.98
N GLU A 127 14.12 -6.88 18.60
CA GLU A 127 12.65 -6.88 18.71
C GLU A 127 11.99 -6.89 17.33
N PHE A 128 12.48 -6.05 16.42
CA PHE A 128 12.02 -6.04 15.03
C PHE A 128 12.30 -7.36 14.32
N TYR A 129 13.49 -7.96 14.49
CA TYR A 129 13.79 -9.26 13.90
C TYR A 129 12.86 -10.36 14.41
N ASP A 130 12.63 -10.41 15.73
CA ASP A 130 11.70 -11.35 16.34
C ASP A 130 10.29 -11.13 15.75
N TYR A 131 9.81 -9.89 15.63
CA TYR A 131 8.54 -9.56 14.96
C TYR A 131 8.51 -10.03 13.49
N ALA A 132 9.52 -9.70 12.69
CA ALA A 132 9.59 -10.03 11.26
C ALA A 132 9.56 -11.54 11.01
N GLN A 133 10.21 -12.33 11.88
CA GLN A 133 10.18 -13.78 11.82
C GLN A 133 8.76 -14.35 11.99
N HIS A 134 7.95 -13.78 12.89
CA HIS A 134 6.55 -14.18 13.06
C HIS A 134 5.72 -13.81 11.83
N GLN A 135 5.95 -12.62 11.23
CA GLN A 135 5.18 -12.15 10.08
C GLN A 135 5.52 -12.84 8.74
N LYS A 136 6.65 -13.57 8.67
CA LYS A 136 7.07 -14.30 7.46
C LYS A 136 6.04 -15.32 6.97
N SER A 137 5.26 -15.90 7.89
CA SER A 137 4.23 -16.90 7.58
C SER A 137 2.79 -16.37 7.70
N ARG A 138 2.64 -15.08 8.03
CA ARG A 138 1.32 -14.46 8.23
C ARG A 138 0.55 -14.40 6.92
N THR A 139 -0.62 -15.02 6.90
CA THR A 139 -1.49 -15.08 5.72
C THR A 139 -2.71 -14.16 5.87
N LEU A 140 -3.01 -13.41 4.82
CA LEU A 140 -4.20 -12.57 4.72
C LEU A 140 -5.25 -13.22 3.82
N GLN A 141 -6.52 -13.01 4.16
CA GLN A 141 -7.64 -13.47 3.32
C GLN A 141 -7.86 -12.51 2.15
N LEU A 142 -7.83 -13.03 0.92
CA LEU A 142 -8.01 -12.20 -0.28
C LEU A 142 -9.38 -11.48 -0.28
N SER A 143 -10.43 -12.11 0.25
CA SER A 143 -11.76 -11.48 0.37
C SER A 143 -11.74 -10.24 1.26
N GLU A 144 -10.98 -10.27 2.36
CA GLU A 144 -10.85 -9.14 3.28
C GLU A 144 -9.98 -8.02 2.69
N ILE A 145 -8.93 -8.37 1.93
CA ILE A 145 -8.17 -7.37 1.15
C ILE A 145 -9.08 -6.71 0.12
N ARG A 146 -9.92 -7.49 -0.58
CA ARG A 146 -10.88 -6.95 -1.55
C ARG A 146 -11.89 -6.01 -0.88
N THR A 147 -12.34 -6.33 0.32
CA THR A 147 -13.19 -5.43 1.13
C THR A 147 -12.47 -4.11 1.44
N ALA A 148 -11.20 -4.17 1.86
CA ALA A 148 -10.38 -2.98 2.11
C ALA A 148 -10.23 -2.10 0.85
N ILE A 149 -9.98 -2.73 -0.31
CA ILE A 149 -9.87 -2.05 -1.61
C ILE A 149 -11.20 -1.38 -1.97
N ASN A 150 -12.32 -2.09 -1.85
CA ASN A 150 -13.64 -1.55 -2.19
C ASN A 150 -14.01 -0.34 -1.32
N GLN A 151 -13.75 -0.40 -0.01
CA GLN A 151 -14.00 0.73 0.89
C GLN A 151 -13.09 1.91 0.58
N SER A 152 -11.80 1.65 0.28
CA SER A 152 -10.85 2.67 -0.18
C SER A 152 -11.29 3.32 -1.49
N ALA A 153 -11.84 2.53 -2.41
CA ALA A 153 -12.29 3.02 -3.71
C ALA A 153 -13.41 4.06 -3.61
N LEU A 154 -14.30 3.94 -2.62
CA LEU A 154 -15.33 4.95 -2.37
C LEU A 154 -14.71 6.32 -2.07
N LEU A 155 -13.66 6.38 -1.25
CA LEU A 155 -13.00 7.64 -0.90
C LEU A 155 -12.12 8.17 -2.03
N ILE A 156 -11.46 7.29 -2.78
CA ILE A 156 -10.66 7.68 -3.96
C ILE A 156 -11.55 8.24 -5.08
N ASN A 157 -12.73 7.67 -5.30
CA ASN A 157 -13.69 8.24 -6.25
C ASN A 157 -14.16 9.64 -5.78
N ARG A 158 -14.42 9.82 -4.48
CA ARG A 158 -14.78 11.13 -3.92
C ARG A 158 -13.66 12.16 -4.07
N TYR A 159 -12.40 11.72 -3.95
CA TYR A 159 -11.24 12.57 -4.21
C TYR A 159 -11.20 13.05 -5.67
N ALA A 160 -11.41 12.16 -6.64
CA ALA A 160 -11.47 12.52 -8.06
C ALA A 160 -12.63 13.48 -8.37
N GLN A 161 -13.82 13.18 -7.86
CA GLN A 161 -15.00 14.05 -8.01
C GLN A 161 -14.79 15.43 -7.39
N LEU A 162 -14.15 15.50 -6.21
CA LEU A 162 -13.87 16.77 -5.55
C LEU A 162 -12.94 17.66 -6.40
N ALA A 163 -11.95 17.06 -7.07
CA ALA A 163 -11.05 17.79 -7.96
C ALA A 163 -11.80 18.39 -9.15
N GLU A 164 -12.69 17.62 -9.78
CA GLU A 164 -13.56 18.09 -10.87
C GLU A 164 -14.49 19.23 -10.41
N ILE A 165 -15.13 19.07 -9.26
CA ILE A 165 -16.03 20.06 -8.67
C ILE A 165 -15.30 21.39 -8.40
N ILE A 166 -14.09 21.34 -7.83
CA ILE A 166 -13.27 22.53 -7.60
C ILE A 166 -12.88 23.21 -8.91
N SER A 167 -12.49 22.42 -9.91
CA SER A 167 -12.20 22.91 -11.25
C SER A 167 -13.40 23.59 -11.92
N ASN A 168 -14.62 23.16 -11.60
CA ASN A 168 -15.87 23.70 -12.14
C ASN A 168 -16.43 24.89 -11.33
N GLY A 169 -15.64 25.47 -10.41
CA GLY A 169 -15.98 26.72 -9.74
C GLY A 169 -16.74 26.58 -8.42
N GLU A 170 -16.59 25.46 -7.71
CA GLU A 170 -17.05 25.32 -6.32
C GLU A 170 -16.53 26.49 -5.46
N SER A 171 -17.35 26.96 -4.52
CA SER A 171 -16.92 28.05 -3.64
C SER A 171 -15.71 27.63 -2.79
N PRO A 172 -14.75 28.54 -2.53
CA PRO A 172 -13.56 28.22 -1.74
C PRO A 172 -13.87 27.61 -0.37
N GLU A 173 -14.91 28.12 0.29
CA GLU A 173 -15.34 27.62 1.60
C GLU A 173 -15.84 26.16 1.52
N GLN A 174 -16.71 25.85 0.55
CA GLN A 174 -17.25 24.50 0.40
C GLN A 174 -16.17 23.51 -0.08
N ALA A 175 -15.29 23.93 -0.98
CA ALA A 175 -14.14 23.16 -1.41
C ALA A 175 -13.23 22.78 -0.22
N LEU A 176 -12.91 23.75 0.65
CA LEU A 176 -12.12 23.52 1.86
C LEU A 176 -12.84 22.56 2.83
N HIS A 177 -14.13 22.78 3.09
CA HIS A 177 -14.92 21.93 3.97
C HIS A 177 -14.99 20.47 3.48
N LYS A 178 -15.25 20.27 2.18
CA LYS A 178 -15.27 18.94 1.55
C LYS A 178 -13.90 18.25 1.62
N THR A 179 -12.82 19.01 1.44
CA THR A 179 -11.43 18.53 1.54
C THR A 179 -11.11 18.03 2.95
N LEU A 180 -11.46 18.80 3.98
CA LEU A 180 -11.27 18.43 5.37
C LEU A 180 -12.11 17.21 5.75
N THR A 181 -13.37 17.19 5.31
CA THR A 181 -14.28 16.05 5.54
C THR A 181 -13.75 14.77 4.90
N LEU A 182 -13.25 14.85 3.66
CA LEU A 182 -12.66 13.69 3.00
C LEU A 182 -11.39 13.23 3.71
N SER A 183 -10.54 14.16 4.16
CA SER A 183 -9.34 13.82 4.94
C SER A 183 -9.68 13.06 6.22
N ALA A 184 -10.68 13.52 6.97
CA ALA A 184 -11.14 12.84 8.18
C ALA A 184 -11.70 11.44 7.89
N ASN A 185 -12.48 11.29 6.81
CA ASN A 185 -13.00 9.98 6.41
C ASN A 185 -11.87 8.99 6.04
N ILE A 186 -10.79 9.48 5.41
CA ILE A 186 -9.62 8.64 5.09
C ILE A 186 -8.90 8.23 6.38
N ASP A 187 -8.69 9.17 7.31
CA ASP A 187 -8.05 8.87 8.59
C ASP A 187 -8.86 7.84 9.40
N GLN A 188 -10.19 7.96 9.37
CA GLN A 188 -11.08 6.98 9.98
C GLN A 188 -10.98 5.61 9.31
N LEU A 189 -11.03 5.55 7.97
CA LEU A 189 -10.90 4.30 7.22
C LEU A 189 -9.57 3.59 7.54
N LEU A 190 -8.45 4.32 7.52
CA LEU A 190 -7.12 3.77 7.80
C LEU A 190 -6.99 3.25 9.24
N LYS A 191 -7.78 3.78 10.18
CA LYS A 191 -7.78 3.37 11.58
C LYS A 191 -8.72 2.18 11.84
N GLU A 192 -9.90 2.19 11.24
CA GLU A 192 -10.99 1.27 11.58
C GLU A 192 -11.03 0.04 10.68
N GLN A 193 -10.53 0.13 9.44
CA GLN A 193 -10.45 -1.03 8.55
C GLN A 193 -9.32 -1.95 9.03
N PRO A 194 -9.59 -3.21 9.42
CA PRO A 194 -8.61 -4.04 10.11
C PRO A 194 -7.31 -4.29 9.35
N TYR A 195 -7.38 -4.56 8.05
CA TYR A 195 -6.21 -4.86 7.22
C TYR A 195 -5.41 -3.59 6.90
N LEU A 196 -6.07 -2.46 6.67
CA LEU A 196 -5.38 -1.18 6.48
C LEU A 196 -4.64 -0.79 7.77
N ALA A 197 -5.30 -0.92 8.92
CA ALA A 197 -4.70 -0.64 10.22
C ALA A 197 -3.52 -1.58 10.52
N GLN A 198 -3.68 -2.88 10.21
CA GLN A 198 -2.63 -3.86 10.38
C GLN A 198 -1.40 -3.54 9.51
N ALA A 199 -1.59 -3.23 8.23
CA ALA A 199 -0.47 -2.85 7.36
C ALA A 199 0.23 -1.55 7.83
N LEU A 200 -0.50 -0.60 8.41
CA LEU A 200 0.12 0.57 9.04
C LEU A 200 0.93 0.23 10.29
N GLU A 201 0.47 -0.73 11.09
CA GLU A 201 1.22 -1.27 12.22
C GLU A 201 2.50 -1.98 11.76
N GLU A 202 2.41 -2.75 10.67
CA GLU A 202 3.54 -3.45 10.06
C GLU A 202 4.63 -2.48 9.61
N PHE A 203 4.26 -1.34 9.02
CA PHE A 203 5.22 -0.28 8.68
C PHE A 203 5.83 0.39 9.92
N ALA A 204 5.04 0.57 10.98
CA ALA A 204 5.51 1.22 12.21
C ALA A 204 6.55 0.38 12.97
N HIS A 205 6.60 -0.93 12.72
CA HIS A 205 7.60 -1.83 13.31
C HIS A 205 8.97 -1.75 12.64
N VAL A 206 9.07 -1.22 11.41
CA VAL A 206 10.36 -1.14 10.70
C VAL A 206 11.20 -0.03 11.32
N PRO A 207 12.32 -0.35 11.98
CA PRO A 207 13.16 0.67 12.59
C PRO A 207 13.96 1.41 11.52
N TYR A 208 14.39 2.63 11.85
CA TYR A 208 15.41 3.31 11.07
C TYR A 208 16.73 2.52 11.10
N TRP A 209 17.31 2.29 9.94
CA TRP A 209 18.63 1.68 9.77
C TRP A 209 19.24 2.21 8.46
N ASP A 210 20.56 2.34 8.41
CA ASP A 210 21.28 2.82 7.22
C ASP A 210 21.85 1.63 6.45
N ILE A 211 21.53 1.54 5.15
CA ILE A 211 21.89 0.45 4.24
C ILE A 211 23.42 0.31 4.09
N ASN A 212 24.17 1.42 4.26
CA ASN A 212 25.64 1.43 4.13
C ASN A 212 26.36 0.70 5.27
N GLU A 213 25.66 0.34 6.35
CA GLU A 213 26.22 -0.37 7.50
C GLU A 213 26.45 -1.87 7.22
N SER A 214 25.86 -2.41 6.14
CA SER A 214 26.10 -3.79 5.69
C SER A 214 27.49 -4.02 5.09
N SER A 215 28.20 -2.95 4.71
CA SER A 215 29.49 -2.98 4.02
C SER A 215 30.67 -2.43 4.83
N GLY A 216 30.50 -2.12 6.11
CA GLY A 216 31.61 -1.63 6.96
C GLY A 216 32.21 -0.31 6.49
N GLY A 217 31.37 0.61 6.00
CA GLY A 217 31.80 1.96 5.62
C GLY A 217 31.82 2.89 6.82
N SER A 218 33.01 3.21 7.31
CA SER A 218 33.28 4.41 8.13
C SER A 218 33.21 5.68 7.30
#